data_AF-A0A192A844-F1
#
_entry.id   AF-A0A192A844-F1
#
_cell.length_a   1.000
_cell.length_b   1.000
_cell.length_c   1.000
_cell.angle_alpha   90.00
_cell.angle_beta   90.00
_cell.angle_gamma   90.00
#
_symmetry.space_group_name_H-M   'P 1'
#
loop_
_entity.id
_entity.type
_entity.pdbx_description
1 polymer ?
#
loop_
_entity_poly.entity_id
_entity_poly.type
_entity_poly.pdbx_seq_one_letter_code
_entity_poly.pdbx_strand_id
1 'polypeptide(L)'
;MKAKMSLLLASATLSVVSHAGEPRCAERIAQGTVAVVRVVPGMTVQIDLPPGAHVGNEERPDSGTKVYYKGGATQSPLIFPTNQGRYEVCAVLAKDGEQPDQHVVLSRRNR
;
A
#
# COMPACT_ATOMS: atom_id res chain seq x y z
N MET A 1 -43.50 45.70 19.64
CA MET A 1 -42.11 45.20 19.47
C MET A 1 -42.16 43.69 19.36
N LYS A 2 -41.78 43.09 18.22
CA LYS A 2 -41.78 41.63 18.01
C LYS A 2 -40.39 41.21 17.54
N ALA A 3 -39.78 40.30 18.29
CA ALA A 3 -38.41 39.84 18.13
C ALA A 3 -38.25 38.96 16.87
N LYS A 4 -37.18 39.21 16.10
CA LYS A 4 -36.67 38.28 15.08
C LYS A 4 -35.68 37.33 15.77
N MET A 5 -36.04 36.06 15.92
CA MET A 5 -35.10 35.01 16.29
C MET A 5 -34.32 34.59 15.04
N SER A 6 -33.04 34.96 14.97
CA SER A 6 -32.11 34.35 14.03
C SER A 6 -31.67 32.99 14.57
N LEU A 7 -32.02 31.93 13.85
CA LEU A 7 -31.52 30.58 14.09
C LEU A 7 -30.10 30.49 13.51
N LEU A 8 -29.08 30.52 14.37
CA LEU A 8 -27.70 30.24 13.98
C LEU A 8 -27.55 28.71 13.87
N LEU A 9 -27.46 28.18 12.65
CA LEU A 9 -27.01 26.81 12.42
C LEU A 9 -25.52 26.73 12.76
N ALA A 10 -25.18 26.13 13.89
CA ALA A 10 -23.82 25.74 14.20
C ALA A 10 -23.43 24.56 13.31
N SER A 11 -22.61 24.80 12.28
CA SER A 11 -21.93 23.75 11.53
C SER A 11 -20.96 23.02 12.47
N ALA A 12 -21.34 21.83 12.92
CA ALA A 12 -20.43 20.94 13.61
C ALA A 12 -19.43 20.38 12.59
N THR A 13 -18.24 20.96 12.54
CA THR A 13 -17.09 20.35 11.86
C THR A 13 -16.67 19.12 12.63
N LEU A 14 -17.02 17.94 12.11
CA LEU A 14 -16.48 16.66 12.57
C LEU A 14 -15.00 16.59 12.18
N SER A 15 -14.12 17.02 13.08
CA SER A 15 -12.69 16.79 12.97
C SER A 15 -12.40 15.33 13.28
N VAL A 16 -12.39 14.48 12.26
CA VAL A 16 -11.85 13.12 12.38
C VAL A 16 -10.34 13.25 12.57
N VAL A 17 -9.89 13.20 13.82
CA VAL A 17 -8.49 13.04 14.15
C VAL A 17 -8.13 11.58 13.88
N SER A 18 -7.78 11.28 12.63
CA SER A 18 -7.05 10.05 12.33
C SER A 18 -5.72 10.16 13.06
N HIS A 19 -5.48 9.26 14.00
CA HIS A 19 -4.14 9.00 14.50
C HIS A 19 -3.22 8.88 13.29
N ALA A 20 -2.11 9.62 13.27
CA ALA A 20 -1.11 9.58 12.21
C ALA A 20 -0.35 8.23 12.25
N GLY A 21 -1.08 7.13 12.04
CA GLY A 21 -0.55 5.84 11.67
C GLY A 21 -0.26 5.85 10.17
N GLU A 22 0.70 5.04 9.75
CA GLU A 22 1.12 4.97 8.35
C GLU A 22 -0.08 4.85 7.39
N PRO A 23 -0.10 5.59 6.27
CA PRO A 23 -1.26 5.62 5.38
C PRO A 23 -1.60 4.23 4.86
N ARG A 24 -2.90 3.92 4.85
CA ARG A 24 -3.45 2.62 4.44
C ARG A 24 -3.24 2.39 2.95
N CYS A 25 -3.36 1.14 2.51
CA CYS A 25 -3.23 0.79 1.10
C CYS A 25 -4.19 1.61 0.20
N ALA A 26 -5.44 1.80 0.61
CA ALA A 26 -6.40 2.60 -0.16
C ALA A 26 -5.91 4.05 -0.43
N GLU A 27 -5.33 4.70 0.58
CA GLU A 27 -4.83 6.07 0.48
C GLU A 27 -3.59 6.14 -0.41
N ARG A 28 -2.62 5.24 -0.21
CA ARG A 28 -1.39 5.21 -1.01
C ARG A 28 -1.64 4.86 -2.47
N ILE A 29 -2.60 3.97 -2.74
CA ILE A 29 -3.03 3.64 -4.10
C ILE A 29 -3.64 4.89 -4.77
N ALA A 30 -4.53 5.59 -4.08
CA ALA A 30 -5.16 6.80 -4.60
C ALA A 30 -4.14 7.92 -4.89
N GLN A 31 -3.08 8.02 -4.06
CA GLN A 31 -1.98 8.96 -4.26
C GLN A 31 -0.97 8.50 -5.32
N GLY A 32 -1.05 7.25 -5.80
CA GLY A 32 -0.07 6.66 -6.71
C GLY A 32 1.33 6.56 -6.10
N THR A 33 1.43 6.33 -4.79
CA THR A 33 2.69 6.29 -4.02
C THR A 33 3.16 4.89 -3.66
N VAL A 34 2.37 3.85 -3.99
CA VAL A 34 2.68 2.45 -3.70
C VAL A 34 2.53 1.59 -4.94
N ALA A 35 3.33 0.52 -5.05
CA ALA A 35 3.12 -0.50 -6.07
C ALA A 35 1.91 -1.36 -5.72
N VAL A 36 1.19 -1.82 -6.74
CA VAL A 36 -0.04 -2.61 -6.57
C VAL A 36 0.13 -3.96 -7.25
N VAL A 37 -0.24 -5.02 -6.55
CA VAL A 37 -0.30 -6.38 -7.10
C VAL A 37 -1.71 -6.92 -6.98
N ARG A 38 -2.25 -7.49 -8.07
CA ARG A 38 -3.53 -8.19 -8.09
C ARG A 38 -3.32 -9.62 -7.64
N VAL A 39 -4.09 -10.05 -6.64
CA VAL A 39 -3.97 -11.38 -6.04
C VAL A 39 -5.31 -12.10 -6.00
N VAL A 40 -5.22 -13.44 -5.92
CA VAL A 40 -6.33 -14.33 -5.56
C VAL A 40 -5.85 -15.17 -4.37
N PRO A 41 -6.67 -15.35 -3.32
CA PRO A 41 -6.29 -16.17 -2.18
C PRO A 41 -5.80 -17.57 -2.60
N GLY A 42 -4.65 -17.98 -2.08
CA GLY A 42 -4.06 -19.29 -2.38
C GLY A 42 -3.15 -19.33 -3.61
N MET A 43 -3.09 -18.28 -4.43
CA MET A 43 -2.09 -18.12 -5.48
C MET A 43 -0.86 -17.36 -4.97
N THR A 44 0.32 -17.74 -5.47
CA THR A 44 1.58 -17.05 -5.15
C THR A 44 1.90 -16.06 -6.26
N VAL A 45 2.22 -14.82 -5.89
CA VAL A 45 2.85 -13.83 -6.77
C VAL A 45 4.34 -13.72 -6.45
N GLN A 46 5.17 -13.72 -7.48
CA GLN A 46 6.59 -13.38 -7.37
C GLN A 46 6.76 -11.87 -7.58
N ILE A 47 7.43 -11.20 -6.65
CA ILE A 47 7.73 -9.78 -6.69
C ILE A 47 9.24 -9.62 -6.73
N ASP A 48 9.78 -9.21 -7.87
CA ASP A 48 11.20 -8.96 -8.04
C ASP A 48 11.55 -7.52 -7.68
N LEU A 49 12.61 -7.36 -6.90
CA LEU A 49 13.18 -6.07 -6.57
C LEU A 49 14.00 -5.51 -7.75
N PRO A 50 14.21 -4.18 -7.82
CA PRO A 50 15.05 -3.59 -8.85
C PRO A 50 16.50 -4.10 -8.78
N PRO A 51 17.26 -4.02 -9.89
CA PRO A 51 18.67 -4.37 -9.90
C PRO A 51 19.46 -3.69 -8.77
N GLY A 52 20.25 -4.47 -8.04
CA GLY A 52 21.07 -4.01 -6.90
C GLY A 52 20.31 -3.85 -5.57
N ALA A 53 18.99 -3.96 -5.56
CA ALA A 53 18.20 -4.06 -4.34
C ALA A 53 18.03 -5.52 -3.92
N HIS A 54 18.29 -5.81 -2.65
CA HIS A 54 18.02 -7.11 -2.05
C HIS A 54 17.30 -6.90 -0.73
N VAL A 55 16.39 -7.82 -0.40
CA VAL A 55 15.76 -7.83 0.93
C VAL A 55 16.87 -7.99 1.98
N GLY A 56 16.63 -7.60 3.23
CA GLY A 56 17.51 -7.88 4.38
C GLY A 56 18.73 -6.97 4.54
N ASN A 57 19.52 -7.29 5.55
CA ASN A 57 20.63 -6.50 6.07
C ASN A 57 21.92 -7.33 6.13
N GLU A 58 23.05 -6.74 6.53
CA GLU A 58 24.35 -7.41 6.63
C GLU A 58 24.33 -8.71 7.46
N GLU A 59 23.34 -8.88 8.36
CA GLU A 59 23.17 -10.06 9.22
C GLU A 59 22.42 -11.21 8.55
N ARG A 60 21.76 -10.99 7.41
CA ARG A 60 21.01 -12.01 6.65
C ARG A 60 21.35 -11.95 5.16
N PRO A 61 22.59 -12.27 4.74
CA PRO A 61 23.05 -12.10 3.36
C PRO A 61 22.28 -12.91 2.31
N ASP A 62 21.54 -13.95 2.70
CA ASP A 62 20.74 -14.81 1.80
C ASP A 62 19.40 -14.20 1.38
N SER A 63 19.18 -12.93 1.70
CA SER A 63 17.92 -12.28 1.38
C SER A 63 17.94 -11.84 -0.09
N GLY A 64 17.14 -12.54 -0.88
CA GLY A 64 17.20 -12.49 -2.33
C GLY A 64 16.65 -11.19 -2.94
N THR A 65 16.72 -11.15 -4.27
CA THR A 65 16.09 -10.11 -5.11
C THR A 65 14.61 -10.38 -5.36
N LYS A 66 14.03 -11.41 -4.73
CA LYS A 66 12.67 -11.89 -5.00
C LYS A 66 11.91 -12.10 -3.70
N VAL A 67 10.64 -11.69 -3.71
CA VAL A 67 9.68 -11.93 -2.63
C VAL A 67 8.52 -12.74 -3.17
N TYR A 68 8.14 -13.80 -2.46
CA TYR A 68 6.97 -14.61 -2.80
C TYR A 68 5.84 -14.29 -1.84
N TYR A 69 4.74 -13.74 -2.35
CA TYR A 69 3.56 -13.42 -1.56
C TYR A 69 2.42 -14.37 -1.90
N LYS A 70 1.90 -15.07 -0.89
CA LYS A 70 0.72 -15.95 -0.99
C LYS A 70 -0.30 -15.48 0.04
N GLY A 71 -1.29 -14.70 -0.40
CA GLY A 71 -2.26 -14.07 0.48
C GLY A 71 -3.40 -13.39 -0.27
N GLY A 72 -4.29 -12.73 0.47
CA GLY A 72 -5.40 -11.94 -0.08
C GLY A 72 -5.07 -10.45 -0.17
N ALA A 73 -6.09 -9.60 -0.32
CA ALA A 73 -5.88 -8.16 -0.28
C ALA A 73 -5.35 -7.70 1.09
N THR A 74 -4.51 -6.66 1.07
CA THR A 74 -3.92 -6.09 2.28
C THR A 74 -4.52 -4.72 2.60
N GLN A 75 -4.79 -4.48 3.90
CA GLN A 75 -5.23 -3.16 4.37
C GLN A 75 -4.04 -2.20 4.56
N SER A 76 -2.89 -2.75 4.96
CA SER A 76 -1.62 -2.03 5.12
C SER A 76 -0.60 -2.52 4.10
N PRO A 77 0.38 -1.69 3.70
CA PRO A 77 1.41 -2.10 2.76
C PRO A 77 2.24 -3.27 3.30
N LEU A 78 2.60 -4.18 2.41
CA LEU A 78 3.72 -5.09 2.60
C LEU A 78 4.99 -4.27 2.49
N ILE A 79 5.80 -4.27 3.55
CA ILE A 79 7.04 -3.49 3.62
C ILE A 79 8.22 -4.44 3.44
N PHE A 80 9.03 -4.18 2.42
CA PHE A 80 10.27 -4.90 2.13
C PHE A 80 11.46 -3.99 2.45
N PRO A 81 12.06 -4.12 3.64
CA PRO A 81 13.32 -3.44 3.94
C PRO A 81 14.44 -4.04 3.10
N THR A 82 15.28 -3.17 2.53
CA THR A 82 16.37 -3.51 1.63
C THR A 82 17.61 -2.70 1.97
N ASN A 83 18.76 -3.09 1.43
CA ASN A 83 20.00 -2.30 1.43
C ASN A 83 19.86 -0.88 0.82
N GLN A 84 18.78 -0.64 0.09
CA GLN A 84 18.54 0.55 -0.71
C GLN A 84 17.41 1.43 -0.15
N GLY A 85 16.89 1.11 1.04
CA GLY A 85 15.71 1.74 1.64
C GLY A 85 14.60 0.71 1.84
N ARG A 86 13.34 1.11 1.66
CA ARG A 86 12.20 0.19 1.71
C ARG A 86 11.39 0.25 0.42
N TYR A 87 10.86 -0.89 0.02
CA TYR A 87 9.83 -0.98 -1.00
C TYR A 87 8.51 -1.32 -0.34
N GLU A 88 7.43 -0.74 -0.85
CA GLU A 88 6.09 -0.95 -0.34
C GLU A 88 5.18 -1.46 -1.46
N VAL A 89 4.43 -2.50 -1.16
CA VAL A 89 3.49 -3.12 -2.09
C VAL A 89 2.14 -3.31 -1.41
N CYS A 90 1.06 -2.96 -2.10
CA CYS A 90 -0.30 -3.25 -1.68
C CYS A 90 -0.90 -4.35 -2.54
N ALA A 91 -1.44 -5.39 -1.90
CA ALA A 91 -2.16 -6.45 -2.60
C ALA A 91 -3.65 -6.08 -2.69
N VAL A 92 -4.24 -6.19 -3.86
CA VAL A 92 -5.67 -6.01 -4.10
C VAL A 92 -6.26 -7.28 -4.68
N LEU A 93 -7.52 -7.58 -4.36
CA LEU A 93 -8.19 -8.73 -4.99
C LEU A 93 -8.37 -8.44 -6.48
N ALA A 94 -8.02 -9.42 -7.32
CA ALA A 94 -8.42 -9.41 -8.72
C ALA A 94 -9.96 -9.43 -8.80
N LYS A 95 -10.53 -8.63 -9.70
CA LYS A 95 -11.98 -8.63 -9.94
C LYS A 95 -12.38 -9.84 -10.80
N ASP A 96 -13.67 -10.12 -10.85
CA ASP A 96 -14.22 -11.17 -11.72
C ASP A 96 -13.80 -10.93 -13.19
N GLY A 97 -13.15 -11.94 -13.78
CA GLY A 97 -12.62 -11.88 -15.14
C GLY A 97 -11.23 -11.24 -15.27
N GLU A 98 -10.66 -10.67 -14.21
CA GLU A 98 -9.27 -10.20 -14.20
C GLU A 98 -8.30 -11.34 -13.89
N GLN A 99 -7.16 -11.35 -14.56
CA GLN A 99 -6.08 -12.27 -14.20
C GLN A 99 -5.29 -11.72 -13.00
N PRO A 100 -5.02 -12.54 -11.97
CA PRO A 100 -4.10 -12.17 -10.92
C PRO A 100 -2.68 -12.05 -11.47
N ASP A 101 -1.87 -11.22 -10.82
CA ASP A 101 -0.46 -11.11 -11.15
C ASP A 101 0.28 -12.38 -10.70
N GLN A 102 1.08 -12.94 -11.58
CA GLN A 102 1.95 -14.09 -11.28
C GLN A 102 3.39 -13.64 -11.02
N HIS A 103 3.84 -12.60 -11.72
CA HIS A 103 5.18 -12.03 -11.62
C HIS A 103 5.12 -10.52 -11.83
N VAL A 104 5.70 -9.77 -10.90
CA VAL A 104 5.80 -8.31 -10.93
C VAL A 104 7.24 -7.90 -10.68
N VAL A 105 7.75 -6.95 -11.47
CA VAL A 105 9.08 -6.39 -11.29
C VAL A 105 8.93 -4.95 -10.80
N LEU A 106 9.43 -4.67 -9.61
CA LEU A 106 9.46 -3.31 -9.07
C LEU A 106 10.54 -2.50 -9.78
N SER A 107 10.27 -1.21 -9.94
CA SER A 107 11.24 -0.23 -10.43
C SER A 107 11.25 0.98 -9.50
N ARG A 108 12.39 1.69 -9.47
CA ARG A 108 12.44 2.98 -8.80
C ARG A 108 11.73 4.01 -9.67
N ARG A 109 10.93 4.86 -9.03
CA ARG A 109 10.37 6.04 -9.68
C ARG A 109 11.50 7.08 -9.84
N ASN A 110 11.92 7.33 -11.08
CA ASN A 110 12.80 8.46 -11.37
C ASN A 110 12.03 9.76 -11.03
N ARG A 111 12.63 10.60 -10.19
CA ARG A 111 12.15 11.96 -9.93
C ARG A 111 12.86 12.93 -10.85
#